data_AF-A0A6A6B1W4-F1
#
_entry.id   AF-A0A6A6B1W4-F1
#
_cell.length_a   1.000
_cell.length_b   1.000
_cell.length_c   1.000
_cell.angle_alpha   90.00
_cell.angle_beta   90.00
_cell.angle_gamma   90.00
#
_symmetry.space_group_name_H-M   'P 1'
#
loop_
_entity.id
_entity.type
_entity.pdbx_description
1 polymer ?
#
loop_
_entity_poly.entity_id
_entity_poly.type
_entity_poly.pdbx_seq_one_letter_code
_entity_poly.pdbx_strand_id
1 'polypeptide(L)'
;MQYPTEVEIISAIDRYRQEVEQHNRRAFTRFVEHAESAGQNTAKSLEQISEARQRFLYRLLCFSRPERLPQSLCIDTPADVFTKWTQLVRAFELDGVRIGEDGETRAEQREVYKRGIMNGLQDTTTEYQDETGEDAELEFPQDFWSLMGVVDSLVGHGWPQYREEGQQIRFWDGLGEEEGEVEDRLVDPEDIAEQLEEWDVMAGWESGSGPETTCYILFCRSRDDERKGWAWRYVADMGQYGTEVFDNVVELLQWYETLHKPDLEDLDVWMRDIFKN
;
A
#
# COMPACT_ATOMS: atom_id res chain seq x y z
N MET A 1 24.19 11.83 -2.14
CA MET A 1 23.25 10.81 -1.62
C MET A 1 23.56 9.50 -2.32
N GLN A 2 23.53 8.36 -1.62
CA GLN A 2 23.79 7.05 -2.23
C GLN A 2 22.44 6.37 -2.47
N TYR A 3 22.09 6.15 -3.75
CA TYR A 3 20.88 5.41 -4.09
C TYR A 3 21.03 3.94 -3.68
N PRO A 4 19.97 3.31 -3.15
CA PRO A 4 20.01 1.90 -2.81
C PRO A 4 20.19 1.07 -4.08
N THR A 5 20.94 -0.02 -3.96
CA THR A 5 21.08 -1.02 -5.00
C THR A 5 19.78 -1.83 -5.15
N GLU A 6 19.58 -2.44 -6.30
CA GLU A 6 18.44 -3.34 -6.54
C GLU A 6 18.35 -4.46 -5.49
N VAL A 7 19.49 -4.99 -5.03
CA VAL A 7 19.55 -6.02 -3.98
C VAL A 7 19.05 -5.49 -2.64
N GLU A 8 19.40 -4.25 -2.28
CA GLU A 8 18.92 -3.61 -1.05
C GLU A 8 17.41 -3.35 -1.11
N ILE A 9 16.90 -2.92 -2.27
CA ILE A 9 15.46 -2.70 -2.49
C ILE A 9 14.69 -4.02 -2.37
N ILE A 10 15.11 -5.08 -3.07
CA ILE A 10 14.47 -6.40 -2.98
C ILE A 10 14.49 -6.92 -1.54
N SER A 11 15.62 -6.77 -0.85
CA SER A 11 15.74 -7.20 0.56
C SER A 11 14.81 -6.41 1.49
N ALA A 12 14.63 -5.11 1.24
CA ALA A 12 13.72 -4.26 2.00
C ALA A 12 12.26 -4.66 1.75
N ILE A 13 11.88 -4.96 0.51
CA ILE A 13 10.54 -5.43 0.14
C ILE A 13 10.25 -6.78 0.80
N ASP A 14 11.18 -7.73 0.73
CA ASP A 14 11.02 -9.05 1.34
C ASP A 14 10.85 -8.96 2.85
N ARG A 15 11.64 -8.10 3.51
CA ARG A 15 11.48 -7.82 4.95
C ARG A 15 10.12 -7.22 5.26
N TYR A 16 9.74 -6.15 4.56
CA TYR A 16 8.45 -5.49 4.75
C TYR A 16 7.30 -6.49 4.61
N ARG A 17 7.30 -7.28 3.54
CA ARG A 17 6.28 -8.32 3.28
C ARG A 17 6.23 -9.35 4.39
N GLN A 18 7.40 -9.83 4.82
CA GLN A 18 7.51 -10.80 5.89
C GLN A 18 6.96 -10.27 7.23
N GLU A 19 7.26 -9.02 7.58
CA GLU A 19 6.75 -8.39 8.81
C GLU A 19 5.23 -8.20 8.76
N VAL A 20 4.69 -7.70 7.65
CA VAL A 20 3.25 -7.53 7.46
C VAL A 20 2.52 -8.87 7.48
N GLU A 21 3.01 -9.87 6.74
CA GLU A 21 2.41 -11.21 6.70
C GLU A 21 2.41 -11.85 8.09
N GLN A 22 3.54 -11.81 8.81
CA GLN A 22 3.63 -12.38 10.15
C GLN A 22 2.66 -11.71 11.12
N HIS A 23 2.55 -10.38 11.04
CA HIS A 23 1.63 -9.64 11.87
C HIS A 23 0.17 -10.01 11.58
N ASN A 24 -0.23 -9.98 10.31
CA ASN A 24 -1.57 -10.33 9.89
C ASN A 24 -1.89 -11.79 10.22
N ARG A 25 -0.92 -12.71 10.11
CA ARG A 25 -1.09 -14.11 10.53
C ARG A 25 -1.40 -14.24 12.02
N ARG A 26 -0.77 -13.43 12.88
CA ARG A 26 -1.08 -13.40 14.33
C ARG A 26 -2.50 -12.88 14.58
N ALA A 27 -2.93 -11.84 13.86
CA ALA A 27 -4.30 -11.34 13.94
C ALA A 27 -5.33 -12.41 13.52
N PHE A 28 -5.12 -13.04 12.36
CA PHE A 28 -5.97 -14.14 11.88
C PHE A 28 -5.97 -15.34 12.83
N THR A 29 -4.87 -15.60 13.53
CA THR A 29 -4.84 -16.63 14.56
C THR A 29 -5.86 -16.35 15.66
N ARG A 30 -5.87 -15.11 16.18
CA ARG A 30 -6.85 -14.69 17.20
C ARG A 30 -8.28 -14.71 16.65
N PHE A 31 -8.49 -14.29 15.40
CA PHE A 31 -9.82 -14.35 14.76
C PHE A 31 -10.34 -15.77 14.61
N VAL A 32 -9.49 -16.72 14.22
CA VAL A 32 -9.85 -18.13 14.10
C VAL A 32 -10.17 -18.72 15.47
N GLU A 33 -9.33 -18.49 16.48
CA GLU A 33 -9.58 -18.94 17.86
C GLU A 33 -10.92 -18.38 18.40
N HIS A 34 -11.18 -17.09 18.14
CA HIS A 34 -12.44 -16.45 18.49
C HIS A 34 -13.62 -17.11 17.76
N ALA A 35 -13.51 -17.32 16.45
CA ALA A 35 -14.55 -17.97 15.65
C ALA A 35 -14.85 -19.39 16.13
N GLU A 36 -13.82 -20.18 16.46
CA GLU A 36 -13.95 -21.56 16.93
C GLU A 36 -14.57 -21.65 18.33
N SER A 37 -14.26 -20.70 19.21
CA SER A 37 -14.84 -20.62 20.56
C SER A 37 -16.27 -20.07 20.56
N ALA A 38 -16.65 -19.27 19.56
CA ALA A 38 -17.97 -18.66 19.46
C ALA A 38 -19.07 -19.70 19.21
N GLY A 39 -20.19 -19.61 19.96
CA GLY A 39 -21.38 -20.44 19.72
C GLY A 39 -21.62 -21.53 20.75
N GLN A 40 -20.67 -21.77 21.67
CA GLN A 40 -20.77 -22.81 22.72
C GLN A 40 -21.99 -22.64 23.65
N ASN A 41 -22.57 -21.43 23.74
CA ASN A 41 -23.73 -21.11 24.59
C ASN A 41 -24.93 -20.54 23.80
N THR A 42 -25.02 -20.77 22.49
CA THR A 42 -26.11 -20.22 21.65
C THR A 42 -27.19 -21.26 21.35
N ALA A 43 -28.45 -20.81 21.18
CA ALA A 43 -29.57 -21.67 20.78
C ALA A 43 -29.59 -22.00 19.27
N LYS A 44 -28.52 -21.65 18.52
CA LYS A 44 -28.43 -21.84 17.06
C LYS A 44 -28.06 -23.28 16.72
N SER A 45 -28.44 -23.75 15.53
CA SER A 45 -28.01 -25.06 15.02
C SER A 45 -26.51 -25.05 14.66
N LEU A 46 -25.90 -26.24 14.57
CA LEU A 46 -24.49 -26.36 14.15
C LEU A 46 -24.23 -25.76 12.77
N GLU A 47 -25.17 -25.93 11.84
CA GLU A 47 -25.10 -25.35 10.50
C GLU A 47 -25.13 -23.81 10.55
N GLN A 48 -26.04 -23.22 11.33
CA GLN A 48 -26.10 -21.78 11.54
C GLN A 48 -24.84 -21.22 12.21
N ILE A 49 -24.23 -21.99 13.11
CA ILE A 49 -22.97 -21.62 13.75
C ILE A 49 -21.83 -21.64 12.72
N SER A 50 -21.75 -22.69 11.90
CA SER A 50 -20.76 -22.81 10.84
C SER A 50 -20.85 -21.66 9.84
N GLU A 51 -22.07 -21.37 9.36
CA GLU A 51 -22.32 -20.29 8.41
C GLU A 51 -21.92 -18.92 9.00
N ALA A 52 -22.27 -18.65 10.26
CA ALA A 52 -21.90 -17.40 10.93
C ALA A 52 -20.38 -17.21 11.04
N ARG A 53 -19.64 -18.29 11.37
CA ARG A 53 -18.18 -18.27 11.45
C ARG A 53 -17.52 -18.03 10.09
N GLN A 54 -18.01 -18.68 9.04
CA GLN A 54 -17.54 -18.45 7.67
C GLN A 54 -17.78 -17.00 7.26
N ARG A 55 -19.00 -16.50 7.48
CA ARG A 55 -19.38 -15.12 7.14
C ARG A 55 -18.51 -14.10 7.88
N PHE A 56 -18.20 -14.35 9.15
CA PHE A 56 -17.29 -13.52 9.93
C PHE A 56 -15.91 -13.43 9.27
N LEU A 57 -15.31 -14.55 8.89
CA LEU A 57 -13.97 -14.57 8.26
C LEU A 57 -13.98 -13.90 6.88
N TYR A 58 -15.01 -14.14 6.07
CA TYR A 58 -15.14 -13.47 4.78
C TYR A 58 -15.41 -11.97 4.90
N ARG A 59 -16.10 -11.52 5.97
CA ARG A 59 -16.27 -10.10 6.26
C ARG A 59 -14.93 -9.43 6.53
N LEU A 60 -14.04 -10.04 7.30
CA LEU A 60 -12.67 -9.55 7.49
C LEU A 60 -11.93 -9.43 6.15
N LEU A 61 -12.21 -10.32 5.20
CA LEU A 61 -11.63 -10.27 3.85
C LEU A 61 -12.41 -9.38 2.87
N CYS A 62 -13.40 -8.60 3.34
CA CYS A 62 -14.31 -7.78 2.52
C CYS A 62 -14.96 -8.53 1.35
N PHE A 63 -15.26 -9.82 1.55
CA PHE A 63 -15.77 -10.68 0.50
C PHE A 63 -17.20 -11.13 0.80
N SER A 64 -18.15 -10.77 -0.07
CA SER A 64 -19.58 -11.00 0.17
C SER A 64 -20.18 -12.20 -0.59
N ARG A 65 -19.45 -12.76 -1.56
CA ARG A 65 -19.94 -13.81 -2.47
C ARG A 65 -19.01 -15.02 -2.54
N PRO A 66 -18.74 -15.71 -1.42
CA PRO A 66 -17.75 -16.79 -1.32
C PRO A 66 -17.95 -17.91 -2.36
N GLU A 67 -19.17 -18.12 -2.84
CA GLU A 67 -19.50 -19.08 -3.90
C GLU A 67 -18.85 -18.78 -5.26
N ARG A 68 -18.30 -17.58 -5.45
CA ARG A 68 -17.58 -17.17 -6.67
C ARG A 68 -16.08 -17.35 -6.55
N LEU A 69 -15.56 -17.71 -5.39
CA LEU A 69 -14.13 -17.93 -5.21
C LEU A 69 -13.71 -19.25 -5.85
N PRO A 70 -12.49 -19.31 -6.38
CA PRO A 70 -11.81 -20.58 -6.60
C PRO A 70 -11.78 -21.40 -5.31
N GLN A 71 -11.88 -22.73 -5.43
CA GLN A 71 -11.89 -23.64 -4.28
C GLN A 71 -10.66 -23.47 -3.35
N SER A 72 -9.54 -23.02 -3.92
CA SER A 72 -8.29 -22.73 -3.20
C SER A 72 -8.40 -21.54 -2.24
N LEU A 73 -9.42 -20.69 -2.36
CA LEU A 73 -9.69 -19.54 -1.51
C LEU A 73 -10.95 -19.70 -0.64
N CYS A 74 -11.76 -20.73 -0.87
CA CYS A 74 -12.94 -20.99 -0.05
C CYS A 74 -12.56 -21.34 1.40
N ILE A 75 -13.16 -20.68 2.39
CA ILE A 75 -13.04 -20.99 3.81
C ILE A 75 -14.33 -21.73 4.22
N ASP A 76 -14.25 -23.05 4.37
CA ASP A 76 -15.36 -23.90 4.80
C ASP A 76 -15.38 -24.04 6.33
N THR A 77 -14.20 -23.99 6.95
CA THR A 77 -14.01 -23.99 8.40
C THR A 77 -12.97 -22.94 8.79
N PRO A 78 -13.00 -22.42 10.04
CA PRO A 78 -11.97 -21.46 10.47
C PRO A 78 -10.53 -21.94 10.29
N ALA A 79 -10.27 -23.23 10.51
CA ALA A 79 -8.96 -23.84 10.30
C ALA A 79 -8.44 -23.74 8.85
N ASP A 80 -9.32 -23.58 7.84
CA ASP A 80 -8.92 -23.44 6.44
C ASP A 80 -8.08 -22.19 6.19
N VAL A 81 -8.20 -21.16 7.03
CA VAL A 81 -7.37 -19.95 6.96
C VAL A 81 -5.89 -20.32 7.00
N PHE A 82 -5.50 -21.31 7.80
CA PHE A 82 -4.10 -21.70 7.93
C PHE A 82 -3.64 -22.66 6.84
N THR A 83 -4.52 -23.57 6.39
CA THR A 83 -4.18 -24.52 5.33
C THR A 83 -4.10 -23.85 3.96
N LYS A 84 -4.81 -22.72 3.79
CA LYS A 84 -4.89 -21.92 2.56
C LYS A 84 -4.16 -20.58 2.68
N TRP A 85 -3.35 -20.40 3.74
CA TRP A 85 -2.76 -19.09 4.08
C TRP A 85 -2.00 -18.47 2.91
N THR A 86 -1.14 -19.22 2.22
CA THR A 86 -0.36 -18.70 1.08
C THR A 86 -1.26 -18.17 -0.05
N GLN A 87 -2.37 -18.84 -0.34
CA GLN A 87 -3.31 -18.40 -1.37
C GLN A 87 -4.08 -17.16 -0.90
N LEU A 88 -4.49 -17.14 0.37
CA LEU A 88 -5.18 -16.00 0.98
C LEU A 88 -4.27 -14.75 1.04
N VAL A 89 -2.99 -14.91 1.39
CA VAL A 89 -2.01 -13.83 1.40
C VAL A 89 -1.93 -13.18 0.03
N ARG A 90 -1.81 -13.97 -1.03
CA ARG A 90 -1.74 -13.45 -2.39
C ARG A 90 -3.05 -12.79 -2.84
N ALA A 91 -4.18 -13.43 -2.59
CA ALA A 91 -5.47 -12.97 -3.07
C ALA A 91 -5.98 -11.71 -2.35
N PHE A 92 -5.60 -11.54 -1.08
CA PHE A 92 -6.08 -10.47 -0.21
C PHE A 92 -4.96 -9.56 0.30
N GLU A 93 -3.77 -9.64 -0.31
CA GLU A 93 -2.62 -8.76 -0.05
C GLU A 93 -2.24 -8.73 1.45
N LEU A 94 -2.28 -9.89 2.11
CA LEU A 94 -2.06 -9.98 3.57
C LEU A 94 -0.57 -9.83 3.95
N ASP A 95 0.32 -9.71 2.98
CA ASP A 95 1.73 -9.32 3.13
C ASP A 95 1.95 -7.84 2.77
N GLY A 96 0.88 -7.06 2.62
CA GLY A 96 0.97 -5.61 2.44
C GLY A 96 1.37 -5.16 1.03
N VAL A 97 1.34 -6.05 0.05
CA VAL A 97 1.61 -5.74 -1.37
C VAL A 97 0.60 -6.40 -2.29
N ARG A 98 0.39 -5.80 -3.47
CA ARG A 98 -0.28 -6.46 -4.59
C ARG A 98 0.75 -7.02 -5.56
N ILE A 99 0.52 -8.24 -6.05
CA ILE A 99 1.28 -8.84 -7.14
C ILE A 99 0.30 -9.58 -8.07
N GLY A 100 0.11 -9.04 -9.26
CA GLY A 100 -0.68 -9.61 -10.34
C GLY A 100 -0.15 -10.97 -10.79
N GLU A 101 -1.02 -11.76 -11.42
CA GLU A 101 -0.69 -13.14 -11.79
C GLU A 101 0.11 -13.24 -13.08
N ASP A 102 -0.09 -12.31 -14.01
CA ASP A 102 0.53 -12.34 -15.33
C ASP A 102 1.74 -11.40 -15.43
N GLY A 103 2.93 -11.99 -15.58
CA GLY A 103 4.18 -11.23 -15.67
C GLY A 103 4.29 -10.37 -16.92
N GLU A 104 3.68 -10.79 -18.04
CA GLU A 104 3.72 -10.02 -19.30
C GLU A 104 2.87 -8.77 -19.19
N THR A 105 1.60 -8.91 -18.76
CA THR A 105 0.72 -7.77 -18.47
C THR A 105 1.35 -6.81 -17.47
N ARG A 106 1.96 -7.31 -16.39
CA ARG A 106 2.64 -6.44 -15.40
C ARG A 106 3.78 -5.65 -16.02
N ALA A 107 4.62 -6.29 -16.85
CA ALA A 107 5.73 -5.61 -17.51
C ALA A 107 5.22 -4.50 -18.45
N GLU A 108 4.15 -4.75 -19.20
CA GLU A 108 3.51 -3.76 -20.05
C GLU A 108 2.95 -2.58 -19.23
N GLN A 109 2.20 -2.88 -18.17
CA GLN A 109 1.61 -1.84 -17.30
C GLN A 109 2.67 -0.96 -16.62
N ARG A 110 3.83 -1.51 -16.26
CA ARG A 110 4.95 -0.70 -15.72
C ARG A 110 5.47 0.29 -16.74
N GLU A 111 5.63 -0.14 -17.99
CA GLU A 111 6.08 0.75 -19.08
C GLU A 111 5.02 1.80 -19.42
N VAL A 112 3.72 1.45 -19.35
CA VAL A 112 2.62 2.43 -19.49
C VAL A 112 2.68 3.46 -18.37
N TYR A 113 2.82 3.03 -17.12
CA TYR A 113 2.92 3.93 -15.96
C TYR A 113 4.12 4.88 -16.09
N LYS A 114 5.30 4.33 -16.40
CA LYS A 114 6.50 5.15 -16.59
C LYS A 114 6.31 6.16 -17.71
N ARG A 115 5.71 5.77 -18.84
CA ARG A 115 5.49 6.66 -19.97
C ARG A 115 4.52 7.79 -19.64
N GLY A 116 3.39 7.48 -18.98
CA GLY A 116 2.41 8.48 -18.56
C GLY A 116 3.04 9.55 -17.67
N ILE A 117 3.75 9.14 -16.62
CA ILE A 117 4.48 10.06 -15.74
C ILE A 117 5.52 10.87 -16.52
N MET A 118 6.38 10.21 -17.30
CA MET A 118 7.47 10.90 -18.00
C MET A 118 6.98 11.87 -19.08
N ASN A 119 5.85 11.58 -19.73
CA ASN A 119 5.27 12.49 -20.72
C ASN A 119 4.80 13.78 -20.06
N GLY A 120 3.96 13.70 -19.01
CA GLY A 120 3.47 14.92 -18.41
C GLY A 120 4.54 15.67 -17.60
N LEU A 121 5.55 14.96 -17.04
CA LEU A 121 6.70 15.63 -16.41
C LEU A 121 7.48 16.52 -17.37
N GLN A 122 7.55 16.19 -18.67
CA GLN A 122 8.25 17.04 -19.64
C GLN A 122 7.61 18.43 -19.75
N ASP A 123 6.28 18.49 -19.68
CA ASP A 123 5.54 19.74 -19.77
C ASP A 123 5.75 20.58 -18.49
N THR A 124 5.53 19.99 -17.30
CA THR A 124 5.70 20.68 -16.00
C THR A 124 7.13 21.16 -15.77
N THR A 125 8.12 20.35 -16.16
CA THR A 125 9.54 20.73 -15.96
C THR A 125 9.92 21.90 -16.86
N THR A 126 9.47 21.90 -18.12
CA THR A 126 9.78 23.00 -19.06
C THR A 126 9.28 24.34 -18.52
N GLU A 127 8.07 24.37 -17.97
CA GLU A 127 7.50 25.57 -17.36
C GLU A 127 8.33 26.05 -16.15
N TYR A 128 8.68 25.15 -15.23
CA TYR A 128 9.52 25.49 -14.08
C TYR A 128 10.91 26.02 -14.48
N GLN A 129 11.54 25.41 -15.48
CA GLN A 129 12.86 25.82 -15.97
C GLN A 129 12.81 27.22 -16.60
N ASP A 130 11.77 27.52 -17.37
CA ASP A 130 11.57 28.84 -17.99
C ASP A 130 11.37 29.94 -16.93
N GLU A 131 10.73 29.63 -15.80
CA GLU A 131 10.46 30.59 -14.72
C GLU A 131 11.64 30.81 -13.79
N THR A 132 12.35 29.74 -13.42
CA THR A 132 13.42 29.79 -12.41
C THR A 132 14.82 29.91 -13.00
N GLY A 133 15.01 29.49 -14.26
CA GLY A 133 16.31 29.37 -14.91
C GLY A 133 17.18 28.22 -14.36
N GLU A 134 16.63 27.35 -13.51
CA GLU A 134 17.29 26.11 -13.09
C GLU A 134 17.12 25.06 -14.20
N ASP A 135 18.20 24.38 -14.59
CA ASP A 135 18.15 23.30 -15.58
C ASP A 135 18.28 21.96 -14.86
N ALA A 136 17.35 21.04 -15.13
CA ALA A 136 17.33 19.70 -14.56
C ALA A 136 16.75 18.70 -15.57
N GLU A 137 17.56 17.73 -15.98
CA GLU A 137 17.10 16.60 -16.77
C GLU A 137 16.45 15.58 -15.82
N LEU A 138 15.12 15.51 -15.83
CA LEU A 138 14.38 14.55 -15.02
C LEU A 138 14.41 13.17 -15.67
N GLU A 139 14.98 12.20 -14.95
CA GLU A 139 14.83 10.78 -15.24
C GLU A 139 13.83 10.15 -14.27
N PHE A 140 13.17 9.08 -14.68
CA PHE A 140 12.29 8.33 -13.79
C PHE A 140 13.07 7.74 -12.59
N PRO A 141 12.56 7.80 -11.34
CA PRO A 141 13.28 7.31 -10.17
C PRO A 141 13.62 5.83 -10.29
N GLN A 142 14.93 5.53 -10.34
CA GLN A 142 15.41 4.17 -10.60
C GLN A 142 15.10 3.20 -9.46
N ASP A 143 15.09 3.65 -8.21
CA ASP A 143 14.73 2.82 -7.07
C ASP A 143 13.22 2.51 -7.05
N PHE A 144 12.37 3.46 -7.41
CA PHE A 144 10.94 3.20 -7.65
C PHE A 144 10.74 2.23 -8.81
N TRP A 145 11.49 2.39 -9.91
CA TRP A 145 11.44 1.45 -11.02
C TRP A 145 11.77 0.02 -10.60
N SER A 146 12.78 -0.16 -9.75
CA SER A 146 13.13 -1.45 -9.16
C SER A 146 12.00 -1.99 -8.27
N LEU A 147 11.38 -1.16 -7.43
CA LEU A 147 10.21 -1.53 -6.62
C LEU A 147 9.06 -2.07 -7.49
N MET A 148 8.68 -1.32 -8.53
CA MET A 148 7.63 -1.70 -9.48
C MET A 148 7.92 -3.04 -10.17
N GLY A 149 9.20 -3.43 -10.28
CA GLY A 149 9.59 -4.72 -10.86
C GLY A 149 9.30 -5.92 -9.99
N VAL A 150 9.12 -5.70 -8.68
CA VAL A 150 8.85 -6.76 -7.71
C VAL A 150 7.37 -6.79 -7.38
N VAL A 151 6.77 -5.64 -7.10
CA VAL A 151 5.38 -5.49 -6.63
C VAL A 151 4.60 -4.50 -7.47
N ASP A 152 3.27 -4.59 -7.42
CA ASP A 152 2.36 -3.76 -8.22
C ASP A 152 1.60 -2.75 -7.38
N SER A 153 1.72 -2.76 -6.06
CA SER A 153 1.14 -1.77 -5.14
C SER A 153 1.71 -1.97 -3.73
N LEU A 154 1.72 -0.91 -2.93
CA LEU A 154 2.07 -0.91 -1.50
C LEU A 154 0.82 -0.54 -0.69
N VAL A 155 0.24 -1.53 0.01
CA VAL A 155 -1.08 -1.39 0.66
C VAL A 155 -1.07 -1.42 2.19
N GLY A 156 0.10 -1.61 2.79
CA GLY A 156 0.31 -1.46 4.23
C GLY A 156 -0.17 -2.65 5.07
N HIS A 157 -0.11 -2.47 6.38
CA HIS A 157 -0.59 -3.44 7.36
C HIS A 157 -2.12 -3.64 7.32
N GLY A 158 -2.55 -4.78 7.87
CA GLY A 158 -3.95 -5.10 8.09
C GLY A 158 -4.55 -5.99 6.99
N TRP A 159 -5.80 -6.35 7.19
CA TRP A 159 -6.62 -7.14 6.26
C TRP A 159 -7.58 -6.24 5.49
N PRO A 160 -8.26 -6.73 4.44
CA PRO A 160 -9.13 -5.89 3.61
C PRO A 160 -10.12 -5.02 4.40
N GLN A 161 -10.84 -5.59 5.37
CA GLN A 161 -11.78 -4.81 6.20
C GLN A 161 -11.09 -3.71 7.02
N TYR A 162 -9.91 -3.97 7.59
CA TYR A 162 -9.14 -2.96 8.32
C TYR A 162 -8.79 -1.77 7.41
N ARG A 163 -8.37 -2.06 6.17
CA ARG A 163 -7.98 -1.04 5.20
C ARG A 163 -9.18 -0.26 4.65
N GLU A 164 -10.28 -0.95 4.31
CA GLU A 164 -11.52 -0.34 3.82
C GLU A 164 -12.20 0.58 4.86
N GLU A 165 -12.03 0.29 6.15
CA GLU A 165 -12.51 1.16 7.24
C GLU A 165 -11.57 2.36 7.51
N GLY A 166 -10.65 2.63 6.58
CA GLY A 166 -9.78 3.79 6.65
C GLY A 166 -8.84 3.75 7.84
N GLN A 167 -8.26 2.58 8.15
CA GLN A 167 -7.26 2.45 9.20
C GLN A 167 -5.84 2.38 8.64
N GLN A 168 -5.67 2.48 7.33
CA GLN A 168 -4.37 2.38 6.68
C GLN A 168 -4.35 3.25 5.42
N ILE A 169 -3.18 3.80 5.11
CA ILE A 169 -2.92 4.51 3.86
C ILE A 169 -2.40 3.53 2.82
N ARG A 170 -2.70 3.74 1.54
CA ARG A 170 -2.03 3.03 0.46
C ARG A 170 -0.97 3.96 -0.13
N PHE A 171 0.30 3.69 0.14
CA PHE A 171 1.37 4.58 -0.34
C PHE A 171 1.43 4.64 -1.87
N TRP A 172 1.21 3.49 -2.52
CA TRP A 172 1.18 3.40 -3.97
C TRP A 172 -0.03 2.59 -4.45
N ASP A 173 -0.93 3.25 -5.18
CA ASP A 173 -2.17 2.66 -5.72
C ASP A 173 -1.95 1.52 -6.69
N GLY A 174 -0.83 1.59 -7.40
CA GLY A 174 -0.32 0.50 -8.18
C GLY A 174 -0.38 0.72 -9.68
N LEU A 175 -0.49 -0.40 -10.39
CA LEU A 175 -0.57 -0.47 -11.84
C LEU A 175 -2.00 -0.76 -12.32
N GLY A 176 -2.25 -0.47 -13.60
CA GLY A 176 -3.48 -0.87 -14.29
C GLY A 176 -4.27 0.29 -14.91
N GLU A 177 -3.84 1.52 -14.63
CA GLU A 177 -4.36 2.74 -15.26
C GLU A 177 -3.87 2.89 -16.70
N GLU A 178 -4.67 3.57 -17.52
CA GLU A 178 -4.26 4.00 -18.86
C GLU A 178 -3.24 5.14 -18.76
N GLU A 179 -2.46 5.35 -19.83
CA GLU A 179 -1.36 6.33 -19.84
C GLU A 179 -1.79 7.74 -19.43
N GLY A 180 -2.95 8.21 -19.94
CA GLY A 180 -3.49 9.53 -19.59
C GLY A 180 -4.02 9.62 -18.15
N GLU A 181 -4.55 8.52 -17.59
CA GLU A 181 -4.98 8.47 -16.19
C GLU A 181 -3.76 8.55 -15.24
N VAL A 182 -2.63 7.96 -15.65
CA VAL A 182 -1.37 8.09 -14.90
C VAL A 182 -0.81 9.50 -14.99
N GLU A 183 -0.92 10.14 -16.16
CA GLU A 183 -0.53 11.55 -16.36
C GLU A 183 -1.35 12.51 -15.49
N ASP A 184 -2.66 12.26 -15.32
CA ASP A 184 -3.55 13.06 -14.46
C ASP A 184 -3.15 13.04 -12.97
N ARG A 185 -2.20 12.19 -12.56
CA ARG A 185 -1.67 12.17 -11.18
C ARG A 185 -0.60 13.22 -10.92
N LEU A 186 -0.11 13.90 -11.96
CA LEU A 186 0.87 14.95 -11.79
C LEU A 186 0.33 16.05 -10.88
N VAL A 187 1.21 16.57 -10.04
CA VAL A 187 0.88 17.64 -9.09
C VAL A 187 1.54 18.92 -9.51
N ASP A 188 0.86 20.04 -9.25
CA ASP A 188 1.45 21.36 -9.40
C ASP A 188 2.55 21.54 -8.33
N PRO A 189 3.82 21.79 -8.71
CA PRO A 189 4.89 21.99 -7.76
C PRO A 189 4.64 23.15 -6.79
N GLU A 190 3.92 24.20 -7.20
CA GLU A 190 3.60 25.34 -6.34
C GLU A 190 2.65 24.92 -5.21
N ASP A 191 1.57 24.21 -5.56
CA ASP A 191 0.57 23.72 -4.61
C ASP A 191 1.20 22.82 -3.53
N ILE A 192 2.18 22.00 -3.93
CA ILE A 192 2.89 21.10 -3.00
C ILE A 192 3.98 21.84 -2.21
N ALA A 193 4.69 22.80 -2.81
CA ALA A 193 5.71 23.57 -2.10
C ALA A 193 5.13 24.44 -0.99
N GLU A 194 3.87 24.89 -1.11
CA GLU A 194 3.14 25.56 -0.03
C GLU A 194 2.86 24.61 1.16
N GLN A 195 2.69 23.32 0.90
CA GLN A 195 2.45 22.30 1.92
C GLN A 195 3.76 21.82 2.57
N LEU A 196 4.83 21.74 1.79
CA LEU A 196 6.15 21.30 2.22
C LEU A 196 7.06 22.51 2.51
N GLU A 197 6.76 23.28 3.56
CA GLU A 197 7.41 24.58 3.86
C GLU A 197 8.96 24.58 3.78
N GLU A 198 9.60 23.45 4.11
CA GLU A 198 11.07 23.26 4.16
C GLU A 198 11.69 22.74 2.84
N TRP A 199 10.90 22.53 1.80
CA TRP A 199 11.32 21.92 0.53
C TRP A 199 10.99 22.81 -0.67
N ASP A 200 11.90 22.83 -1.64
CA ASP A 200 11.57 23.27 -3.00
C ASP A 200 11.16 22.02 -3.80
N VAL A 201 10.07 22.13 -4.54
CA VAL A 201 9.55 21.08 -5.42
C VAL A 201 9.61 21.59 -6.85
N MET A 202 10.07 20.73 -7.77
CA MET A 202 10.14 21.03 -9.20
C MET A 202 9.16 20.16 -10.00
N ALA A 203 8.89 18.95 -9.51
CA ALA A 203 8.07 17.98 -10.21
C ALA A 203 7.59 16.90 -9.24
N GLY A 204 6.52 16.21 -9.60
CA GLY A 204 6.07 15.02 -8.87
C GLY A 204 4.70 14.55 -9.28
N TRP A 205 4.22 13.53 -8.59
CA TRP A 205 2.87 13.00 -8.76
C TRP A 205 2.34 12.37 -7.49
N GLU A 206 1.02 12.27 -7.40
CA GLU A 206 0.33 11.48 -6.38
C GLU A 206 0.51 9.98 -6.64
N SER A 207 1.17 9.29 -5.72
CA SER A 207 1.38 7.84 -5.82
C SER A 207 0.25 7.05 -5.19
N GLY A 208 -0.39 7.59 -4.16
CA GLY A 208 -1.51 6.96 -3.46
C GLY A 208 -2.05 7.83 -2.35
N SER A 209 -3.05 7.32 -1.64
CA SER A 209 -3.74 8.08 -0.61
C SER A 209 -4.35 7.19 0.48
N GLY A 210 -4.89 7.85 1.49
CA GLY A 210 -5.56 7.21 2.60
C GLY A 210 -6.29 8.22 3.49
N PRO A 211 -6.73 7.76 4.67
CA PRO A 211 -7.38 8.61 5.66
C PRO A 211 -6.51 9.82 6.03
N GLU A 212 -6.98 11.02 5.69
CA GLU A 212 -6.29 12.28 5.99
C GLU A 212 -4.83 12.33 5.48
N THR A 213 -4.48 11.49 4.48
CA THR A 213 -3.10 11.36 4.00
C THR A 213 -3.04 11.27 2.48
N THR A 214 -2.15 12.03 1.86
CA THR A 214 -1.79 11.90 0.45
C THR A 214 -0.31 11.53 0.34
N CYS A 215 0.00 10.60 -0.56
CA CYS A 215 1.35 10.11 -0.79
C CYS A 215 1.85 10.58 -2.15
N TYR A 216 3.10 11.03 -2.18
CA TYR A 216 3.70 11.60 -3.38
C TYR A 216 5.07 11.01 -3.66
N ILE A 217 5.45 11.09 -4.94
CA ILE A 217 6.84 10.93 -5.37
C ILE A 217 7.25 12.26 -6.00
N LEU A 218 8.18 12.95 -5.36
CA LEU A 218 8.52 14.34 -5.67
C LEU A 218 10.00 14.46 -6.01
N PHE A 219 10.31 15.23 -7.06
CA PHE A 219 11.65 15.73 -7.30
C PHE A 219 11.81 17.05 -6.57
N CYS A 220 12.52 17.01 -5.45
CA CYS A 220 12.61 18.13 -4.52
C CYS A 220 14.03 18.36 -4.01
N ARG A 221 14.27 19.45 -3.29
CA ARG A 221 15.48 19.70 -2.49
C ARG A 221 15.12 20.36 -1.17
N SER A 222 15.93 20.15 -0.15
CA SER A 222 15.73 20.82 1.14
C SER A 222 16.23 22.25 1.08
N ARG A 223 15.47 23.19 1.64
CA ARG A 223 15.88 24.59 1.85
C ARG A 223 16.88 24.71 3.01
N ASP A 224 16.79 23.80 3.98
CA ASP A 224 17.53 23.87 5.24
C ASP A 224 18.80 23.01 5.27
N ASP A 225 18.88 21.96 4.42
CA ASP A 225 20.07 21.11 4.28
C ASP A 225 20.59 21.11 2.83
N GLU A 226 21.62 21.93 2.57
CA GLU A 226 22.30 22.00 1.27
C GLU A 226 22.86 20.64 0.79
N ARG A 227 23.04 19.65 1.67
CA ARG A 227 23.47 18.29 1.28
C ARG A 227 22.35 17.50 0.62
N LYS A 228 21.09 17.90 0.83
CA LYS A 228 19.88 17.34 0.25
C LYS A 228 19.46 18.15 -0.97
N GLY A 229 20.30 18.15 -1.99
CA GLY A 229 19.99 18.73 -3.29
C GLY A 229 18.85 18.03 -4.03
N TRP A 230 18.63 18.43 -5.27
CA TRP A 230 17.60 17.90 -6.17
C TRP A 230 17.70 16.38 -6.29
N ALA A 231 16.64 15.69 -5.89
CA ALA A 231 16.50 14.25 -5.98
C ALA A 231 15.03 13.84 -5.84
N TRP A 232 14.71 12.66 -6.38
CA TRP A 232 13.44 12.00 -6.10
C TRP A 232 13.35 11.60 -4.63
N ARG A 233 12.23 11.91 -4.00
CA ARG A 233 11.88 11.53 -2.62
C ARG A 233 10.45 11.05 -2.54
N TYR A 234 10.19 10.27 -1.51
CA TYR A 234 8.91 9.67 -1.23
C TYR A 234 8.29 10.42 -0.06
N VAL A 235 7.06 10.89 -0.21
CA VAL A 235 6.43 11.78 0.77
C VAL A 235 5.10 11.21 1.20
N ALA A 236 4.84 11.19 2.50
CA ALA A 236 3.52 10.96 3.07
C ALA A 236 3.10 12.22 3.81
N ASP A 237 2.20 12.99 3.22
CA ASP A 237 1.61 14.17 3.86
C ASP A 237 0.36 13.77 4.63
N MET A 238 0.42 13.80 5.96
CA MET A 238 -0.66 13.40 6.88
C MET A 238 -1.42 14.62 7.40
N GLY A 239 -1.43 15.72 6.64
CA GLY A 239 -2.10 16.97 6.98
C GLY A 239 -1.66 17.51 8.35
N GLN A 240 -2.59 17.57 9.30
CA GLN A 240 -2.32 18.11 10.64
C GLN A 240 -1.30 17.29 11.45
N TYR A 241 -1.04 16.04 11.06
CA TYR A 241 -0.07 15.17 11.74
C TYR A 241 1.36 15.33 11.20
N GLY A 242 1.55 16.20 10.21
CA GLY A 242 2.84 16.52 9.62
C GLY A 242 3.14 15.68 8.38
N THR A 243 4.35 15.87 7.87
CA THR A 243 4.80 15.26 6.62
C THR A 243 6.07 14.45 6.85
N GLU A 244 6.09 13.23 6.35
CA GLU A 244 7.28 12.36 6.36
C GLU A 244 7.90 12.35 4.96
N VAL A 245 9.21 12.60 4.89
CA VAL A 245 9.98 12.64 3.63
C VAL A 245 11.11 11.64 3.70
N PHE A 246 11.12 10.68 2.77
CA PHE A 246 12.11 9.61 2.69
C PHE A 246 13.05 9.83 1.51
N ASP A 247 14.36 9.64 1.73
CA ASP A 247 15.37 9.88 0.69
C ASP A 247 15.40 8.74 -0.35
N ASN A 248 14.76 7.59 -0.08
CA ASN A 248 14.70 6.44 -0.99
C ASN A 248 13.60 5.43 -0.58
N VAL A 249 13.30 4.45 -1.47
CA VAL A 249 12.30 3.39 -1.20
C VAL A 249 12.60 2.56 0.04
N VAL A 250 13.87 2.33 0.40
CA VAL A 250 14.22 1.48 1.56
C VAL A 250 13.80 2.16 2.86
N GLU A 251 14.04 3.46 2.99
CA GLU A 251 13.58 4.26 4.14
C GLU A 251 12.06 4.30 4.23
N LEU A 252 11.39 4.52 3.09
CA LEU A 252 9.93 4.45 3.00
C LEU A 252 9.39 3.11 3.53
N LEU A 253 9.94 1.99 3.06
CA LEU A 253 9.47 0.66 3.47
C LEU A 253 9.73 0.37 4.96
N GLN A 254 10.83 0.89 5.52
CA GLN A 254 11.12 0.78 6.96
C GLN A 254 10.13 1.57 7.82
N TRP A 255 9.67 2.73 7.36
CA TRP A 255 8.61 3.46 8.04
C TRP A 255 7.27 2.73 7.88
N TYR A 256 6.95 2.32 6.65
CA TYR A 256 5.67 1.73 6.28
C TYR A 256 5.43 0.34 6.91
N GLU A 257 6.49 -0.41 7.28
CA GLU A 257 6.39 -1.66 8.06
C GLU A 257 5.87 -1.44 9.50
N THR A 258 5.75 -0.19 9.95
CA THR A 258 5.26 0.13 11.32
C THR A 258 4.01 0.99 11.32
N LEU A 259 3.76 1.71 10.22
CA LEU A 259 2.65 2.64 10.12
C LEU A 259 1.29 1.96 10.26
N HIS A 260 0.45 2.51 11.15
CA HIS A 260 -0.91 2.04 11.43
C HIS A 260 -1.04 0.52 11.56
N LYS A 261 -0.01 -0.12 12.11
CA LYS A 261 -0.01 -1.54 12.43
C LYS A 261 -1.13 -1.83 13.43
N PRO A 262 -2.10 -2.72 13.11
CA PRO A 262 -3.22 -2.99 14.02
C PRO A 262 -2.71 -3.44 15.39
N ASP A 263 -3.22 -2.85 16.46
CA ASP A 263 -2.92 -3.37 17.80
C ASP A 263 -3.62 -4.72 17.97
N LEU A 264 -2.83 -5.77 18.22
CA LEU A 264 -3.36 -7.11 18.43
C LEU A 264 -4.21 -7.18 19.72
N GLU A 265 -3.96 -6.32 20.70
CA GLU A 265 -4.72 -6.24 21.95
C GLU A 265 -6.12 -5.65 21.73
N ASP A 266 -6.30 -4.77 20.74
CA ASP A 266 -7.58 -4.10 20.45
C ASP A 266 -8.42 -4.78 19.35
N LEU A 267 -8.08 -6.03 19.00
CA LEU A 267 -8.85 -6.81 18.02
C LEU A 267 -10.30 -7.08 18.45
N ASP A 268 -10.62 -6.90 19.73
CA ASP A 268 -11.97 -7.10 20.29
C ASP A 268 -13.04 -6.30 19.55
N VAL A 269 -12.71 -5.12 19.01
CA VAL A 269 -13.63 -4.29 18.21
C VAL A 269 -14.05 -5.02 16.92
N TRP A 270 -13.13 -5.75 16.32
CA TRP A 270 -13.31 -6.51 15.08
C TRP A 270 -13.95 -7.87 15.31
N MET A 271 -13.75 -8.44 16.50
CA MET A 271 -14.32 -9.71 16.93
C MET A 271 -15.77 -9.58 17.43
N ARG A 272 -16.34 -8.37 17.48
CA ARG A 272 -17.71 -8.18 17.95
C ARG A 272 -18.71 -8.94 17.06
N ASP A 273 -19.51 -9.75 17.75
CA ASP A 273 -20.76 -10.34 17.30
C ASP A 273 -20.71 -11.14 15.98
N ILE A 274 -19.99 -12.27 15.97
CA ILE A 274 -20.09 -13.32 14.93
C ILE A 274 -21.56 -13.68 14.61
N PHE A 275 -22.45 -13.52 15.59
CA PHE A 275 -23.86 -13.91 15.49
C PHE A 275 -24.85 -12.76 15.27
N LYS A 276 -24.41 -11.49 15.15
CA LYS A 276 -25.32 -10.39 14.80
C LYS A 276 -25.72 -10.52 13.33
N ASN A 277 -27.03 -10.51 13.11
CA ASN A 277 -27.67 -10.55 11.79
C ASN A 277 -27.63 -9.17 11.13
#